data_AF-J9WAS0-F1
#
_entry.id   AF-J9WAS0-F1
#
_cell.length_a   1.000
_cell.length_b   1.000
_cell.length_c   1.000
_cell.angle_alpha   90.00
_cell.angle_beta   90.00
_cell.angle_gamma   90.00
#
_symmetry.space_group_name_H-M   'P 1'
#
loop_
_entity.id
_entity.type
_entity.pdbx_description
1 polymer ?
#
loop_
_entity_poly.entity_id
_entity_poly.type
_entity_poly.pdbx_seq_one_letter_code
_entity_poly.pdbx_strand_id
1 'polypeptide(L)'
;MRGKRNSKNSVGGTNWGENMIYLKRILKYIGIFIVGVVVLIALISLSPKESVRVRIANAGHPALAVKCNPKLEKGYRDPHYLIPYKQAYLSDDGSYMVNEFAVKRVLVFHYAKQVVPIL
;
A
#
# COMPACT_ATOMS: atom_id res chain seq x y z
N MET A 1 67.98 -24.22 24.78
CA MET A 1 67.56 -23.59 23.50
C MET A 1 66.04 -23.53 23.48
N ARG A 2 65.46 -22.32 23.61
CA ARG A 2 64.02 -22.09 23.83
C ARG A 2 63.38 -21.77 22.47
N GLY A 3 62.70 -22.74 21.87
CA GLY A 3 61.99 -22.57 20.60
C GLY A 3 60.85 -21.56 20.75
N LYS A 4 60.96 -20.42 20.05
CA LYS A 4 59.89 -19.42 19.91
C LYS A 4 58.71 -20.06 19.17
N ARG A 5 57.61 -20.34 19.89
CA ARG A 5 56.31 -20.57 19.25
C ARG A 5 55.77 -19.22 18.77
N ASN A 6 55.84 -18.99 17.46
CA ASN A 6 55.11 -17.93 16.78
C ASN A 6 53.61 -18.27 16.81
N SER A 7 52.92 -17.79 17.83
CA SER A 7 51.45 -17.74 17.83
C SER A 7 51.04 -16.63 16.88
N LYS A 8 50.78 -16.98 15.62
CA LYS A 8 50.19 -16.07 14.65
C LYS A 8 48.80 -15.69 15.15
N ASN A 9 48.67 -14.43 15.52
CA ASN A 9 47.41 -13.72 15.72
C ASN A 9 46.45 -13.99 14.54
N SER A 10 45.41 -14.82 14.73
CA SER A 10 44.28 -14.93 13.79
C SER A 10 43.30 -13.80 14.07
N VAL A 11 43.70 -12.58 13.73
CA VAL A 11 42.87 -11.38 13.79
C VAL A 11 42.03 -11.31 12.52
N GLY A 12 40.70 -11.42 12.68
CA GLY A 12 39.75 -10.59 11.92
C GLY A 12 39.25 -11.04 10.54
N GLY A 13 39.22 -12.34 10.22
CA GLY A 13 38.88 -12.80 8.86
C GLY A 13 37.41 -13.18 8.57
N THR A 14 36.52 -13.28 9.55
CA THR A 14 35.21 -13.96 9.36
C THR A 14 33.98 -13.05 9.35
N ASN A 15 34.10 -11.79 9.81
CA ASN A 15 32.92 -10.94 10.04
C ASN A 15 32.29 -10.40 8.73
N TRP A 16 33.08 -10.08 7.70
CA TRP A 16 32.56 -9.49 6.45
C TRP A 16 31.75 -10.46 5.58
N GLY A 17 32.15 -11.74 5.53
CA GLY A 17 31.45 -12.77 4.74
C GLY A 17 30.09 -13.12 5.32
N GLU A 18 30.00 -13.23 6.65
CA GLU A 18 28.74 -13.51 7.35
C GLU A 18 27.75 -12.36 7.19
N ASN A 19 28.17 -11.11 7.39
CA ASN A 19 27.32 -9.92 7.20
C ASN A 19 26.75 -9.83 5.77
N MET A 20 27.52 -10.19 4.75
CA MET A 20 27.07 -10.17 3.37
C MET A 20 26.01 -11.25 3.06
N ILE A 21 26.07 -12.40 3.74
CA ILE A 21 25.05 -13.45 3.65
C ILE A 21 23.74 -13.00 4.31
N TYR A 22 23.82 -12.38 5.49
CA TYR A 22 22.64 -11.82 6.18
C TYR A 22 21.97 -10.70 5.36
N LEU A 23 22.76 -9.79 4.79
CA LEU A 23 22.26 -8.69 3.98
C LEU A 23 21.49 -9.18 2.75
N LYS A 24 22.05 -10.16 2.01
CA LYS A 24 21.36 -10.80 0.87
C LYS A 24 20.06 -11.46 1.28
N ARG A 25 20.02 -12.09 2.46
CA ARG A 25 18.82 -12.73 2.99
C ARG A 25 17.74 -11.70 3.36
N ILE A 26 18.11 -10.59 3.97
CA ILE A 26 17.20 -9.47 4.29
C ILE A 26 16.63 -8.86 3.00
N LEU A 27 17.47 -8.55 2.01
CA LEU A 27 17.04 -8.04 0.70
C LEU A 27 16.03 -8.98 0.02
N LYS A 28 16.24 -10.30 0.10
CA LYS A 28 15.29 -11.29 -0.42
C LYS A 28 13.94 -11.20 0.31
N TYR A 29 13.93 -11.09 1.63
CA TYR A 29 12.68 -10.95 2.39
C TYR A 29 11.95 -9.64 2.12
N ILE A 30 12.69 -8.53 1.97
CA ILE A 30 12.11 -7.23 1.58
C ILE A 30 11.47 -7.34 0.19
N GLY A 31 12.15 -7.99 -0.77
CA GLY A 31 11.58 -8.24 -2.10
C GLY A 31 10.30 -9.06 -2.05
N ILE A 32 10.28 -10.16 -1.27
CA ILE A 32 9.08 -10.99 -1.07
C ILE A 32 7.95 -10.17 -0.43
N PHE A 33 8.28 -9.32 0.56
CA PHE A 33 7.31 -8.47 1.23
C PHE A 33 6.66 -7.47 0.26
N ILE A 34 7.48 -6.79 -0.57
CA ILE A 34 6.98 -5.85 -1.58
C ILE A 34 6.06 -6.57 -2.57
N VAL A 35 6.45 -7.74 -3.08
CA VAL A 35 5.60 -8.54 -3.97
C VAL A 35 4.28 -8.92 -3.28
N GLY A 36 4.33 -9.32 -2.01
CA GLY A 36 3.15 -9.62 -1.21
C GLY A 36 2.19 -8.44 -1.10
N VAL A 37 2.71 -7.22 -0.85
CA VAL A 37 1.92 -6.00 -0.79
C VAL A 37 1.25 -5.70 -2.14
N VAL A 38 1.99 -5.84 -3.25
CA VAL A 38 1.44 -5.61 -4.60
C VAL A 38 0.32 -6.60 -4.91
N VAL A 39 0.50 -7.88 -4.58
CA VAL A 39 -0.55 -8.90 -4.76
C VAL A 39 -1.77 -8.59 -3.90
N LEU A 40 -1.57 -8.13 -2.66
CA LEU A 40 -2.68 -7.75 -1.78
C LEU A 40 -3.48 -6.57 -2.36
N ILE A 41 -2.80 -5.52 -2.84
CA ILE A 41 -3.46 -4.37 -3.49
C ILE A 41 -4.21 -4.83 -4.74
N ALA A 42 -3.64 -5.73 -5.53
CA ALA A 42 -4.27 -6.31 -6.71
C ALA A 42 -5.54 -7.09 -6.31
N LEU A 43 -5.48 -7.94 -5.28
CA LEU A 43 -6.62 -8.70 -4.77
C LEU A 43 -7.76 -7.80 -4.28
N ILE A 44 -7.43 -6.75 -3.52
CA ILE A 44 -8.41 -5.80 -3.02
C ILE A 44 -9.06 -5.02 -4.18
N SER A 45 -8.29 -4.73 -5.22
CA SER A 45 -8.77 -4.05 -6.43
C SER A 45 -9.74 -4.90 -7.26
N LEU A 46 -9.91 -6.20 -7.01
CA LEU A 46 -10.96 -6.97 -7.70
C LEU A 46 -12.37 -6.51 -7.32
N SER A 47 -12.56 -5.94 -6.12
CA SER A 47 -13.86 -5.43 -5.68
C SER A 47 -13.94 -3.91 -5.83
N PRO A 48 -14.93 -3.37 -6.55
CA PRO A 48 -15.10 -1.93 -6.71
C PRO A 48 -15.35 -1.21 -5.38
N LYS A 49 -16.03 -1.86 -4.42
CA LYS A 49 -16.26 -1.32 -3.07
C LYS A 49 -14.98 -1.19 -2.27
N GLU A 50 -14.13 -2.20 -2.32
CA GLU A 50 -12.88 -2.20 -1.56
C GLU A 50 -11.86 -1.23 -2.20
N SER A 51 -11.89 -1.06 -3.52
CA SER A 51 -11.11 -0.03 -4.21
C SER A 51 -11.42 1.39 -3.69
N VAL A 52 -12.69 1.70 -3.42
CA VAL A 52 -13.08 2.98 -2.81
C VAL A 52 -12.51 3.10 -1.39
N ARG A 53 -12.56 2.04 -0.58
CA ARG A 53 -11.97 2.04 0.77
C ARG A 53 -10.47 2.23 0.73
N VAL A 54 -9.76 1.57 -0.19
CA VAL A 54 -8.32 1.78 -0.39
C VAL A 54 -8.03 3.23 -0.76
N ARG A 55 -8.84 3.85 -1.63
CA ARG A 55 -8.67 5.26 -1.98
C ARG A 55 -8.88 6.20 -0.79
N ILE A 56 -9.87 5.93 0.07
CA ILE A 56 -10.12 6.69 1.30
C ILE A 56 -8.97 6.52 2.29
N ALA A 57 -8.44 5.30 2.44
CA ALA A 57 -7.28 5.04 3.28
C ALA A 57 -6.04 5.77 2.76
N ASN A 58 -5.83 5.78 1.44
CA ASN A 58 -4.75 6.49 0.78
C ASN A 58 -4.89 8.02 0.89
N ALA A 59 -6.10 8.54 1.05
CA ALA A 59 -6.36 9.96 1.34
C ALA A 59 -6.13 10.33 2.82
N GLY A 60 -5.52 9.46 3.63
CA GLY A 60 -5.20 9.75 5.03
C GLY A 60 -6.33 9.47 6.02
N HIS A 61 -7.42 8.80 5.59
CA HIS A 61 -8.56 8.46 6.44
C HIS A 61 -8.75 6.95 6.64
N PRO A 62 -7.76 6.21 7.18
CA PRO A 62 -7.85 4.75 7.33
C PRO A 62 -8.99 4.31 8.25
N ALA A 63 -9.29 5.07 9.31
CA ALA A 63 -10.41 4.76 10.21
C ALA A 63 -11.78 4.88 9.51
N LEU A 64 -11.92 5.84 8.58
CA LEU A 64 -13.12 5.97 7.76
C LEU A 64 -13.18 4.87 6.70
N ALA A 65 -12.06 4.54 6.06
CA ALA A 65 -11.99 3.48 5.05
C ALA A 65 -12.55 2.14 5.55
N VAL A 66 -12.25 1.76 6.79
CA VAL A 66 -12.73 0.49 7.38
C VAL A 66 -14.23 0.55 7.72
N LYS A 67 -14.71 1.69 8.22
CA LYS A 67 -16.12 1.85 8.65
C LYS A 67 -17.06 2.21 7.51
N CYS A 68 -16.52 2.72 6.41
CA CYS A 68 -17.30 3.20 5.30
C CYS A 68 -17.90 2.05 4.50
N ASN A 69 -19.16 2.20 4.09
CA ASN A 69 -19.83 1.27 3.19
C ASN A 69 -20.25 2.01 1.92
N PRO A 70 -19.39 2.03 0.89
CA PRO A 70 -19.69 2.69 -0.38
C PRO A 70 -20.90 2.04 -1.04
N LYS A 71 -21.90 2.85 -1.38
CA LYS A 71 -23.11 2.42 -2.09
C LYS A 71 -22.99 2.76 -3.56
N LEU A 72 -23.34 1.81 -4.42
CA LEU A 72 -23.38 2.02 -5.86
C LEU A 72 -24.56 2.95 -6.19
N GLU A 73 -24.27 4.08 -6.81
CA GLU A 73 -25.28 5.01 -7.30
C GLU A 73 -25.69 4.65 -8.71
N LYS A 74 -26.99 4.78 -8.99
CA LYS A 74 -27.57 4.55 -10.31
C LYS A 74 -27.76 5.90 -11.02
N GLY A 75 -27.60 5.92 -12.33
CA GLY A 75 -27.80 7.14 -13.14
C GLY A 75 -26.52 7.71 -13.75
N TYR A 76 -25.36 7.18 -13.37
CA TYR A 76 -24.08 7.51 -14.01
C TYR A 76 -23.75 6.52 -15.12
N ARG A 77 -23.05 7.01 -16.16
CA ARG A 77 -22.58 6.17 -17.27
C ARG A 77 -21.54 5.15 -16.81
N ASP A 78 -20.72 5.54 -15.84
CA ASP A 78 -19.71 4.69 -15.20
C ASP A 78 -20.15 4.32 -13.77
N PRO A 79 -19.61 3.25 -13.16
CA PRO A 79 -19.93 2.87 -11.78
C PRO A 79 -19.49 3.95 -10.80
N HIS A 80 -20.44 4.63 -10.17
CA HIS A 80 -20.20 5.63 -9.14
C HIS A 80 -20.58 5.09 -7.77
N TYR A 81 -19.75 5.37 -6.78
CA TYR A 81 -19.97 4.97 -5.40
C TYR A 81 -20.03 6.19 -4.51
N LEU A 82 -21.10 6.28 -3.72
CA LEU A 82 -21.28 7.33 -2.73
C LEU A 82 -21.00 6.79 -1.34
N ILE A 83 -20.38 7.64 -0.54
CA ILE A 83 -20.24 7.44 0.90
C ILE A 83 -21.26 8.33 1.62
N PRO A 84 -21.79 7.90 2.78
CA PRO A 84 -22.69 8.74 3.56
C PRO A 84 -22.06 10.09 3.87
N TYR A 85 -22.83 11.19 3.79
CA TYR A 85 -22.32 12.54 4.08
C TYR A 85 -21.66 12.68 5.45
N LYS A 86 -22.08 11.90 6.46
CA LYS A 86 -21.44 11.85 7.79
C LYS A 86 -19.99 11.33 7.77
N GLN A 87 -19.60 10.66 6.70
CA GLN A 87 -18.28 10.09 6.46
C GLN A 87 -17.54 10.84 5.34
N ALA A 88 -18.16 11.88 4.77
CA ALA A 88 -17.50 12.77 3.82
C ALA A 88 -16.34 13.48 4.53
N TYR A 89 -15.26 13.67 3.79
CA TYR A 89 -14.05 14.30 4.30
C TYR A 89 -13.57 15.36 3.30
N LEU A 90 -12.77 16.31 3.79
CA LEU A 90 -12.26 17.38 2.95
C LEU A 90 -11.21 16.82 1.97
N SER A 91 -11.21 17.29 0.72
CA SER A 91 -10.21 16.92 -0.27
C SER A 91 -8.79 17.28 0.19
N ASP A 92 -7.76 16.67 -0.42
CA ASP A 92 -6.36 16.86 -0.02
C ASP A 92 -5.93 18.34 -0.07
N ASP A 93 -6.53 19.13 -0.96
CA ASP A 93 -6.33 20.57 -1.15
C ASP A 93 -7.35 21.45 -0.38
N GLY A 94 -8.31 20.82 0.30
CA GLY A 94 -9.32 21.49 1.10
C GLY A 94 -10.47 22.14 0.33
N SER A 95 -10.51 21.99 -0.99
CA SER A 95 -11.41 22.75 -1.88
C SER A 95 -12.85 22.20 -1.94
N TYR A 96 -13.07 20.92 -1.63
CA TYR A 96 -14.41 20.32 -1.63
C TYR A 96 -14.54 19.16 -0.64
N MET A 97 -15.79 18.78 -0.35
CA MET A 97 -16.09 17.57 0.43
C MET A 97 -16.15 16.36 -0.49
N VAL A 98 -15.29 15.39 -0.25
CA VAL A 98 -15.26 14.10 -0.94
C VAL A 98 -16.35 13.21 -0.36
N ASN A 99 -17.40 13.00 -1.14
CA ASN A 99 -18.47 12.03 -0.83
C ASN A 99 -18.76 11.05 -1.99
N GLU A 100 -18.22 11.31 -3.18
CA GLU A 100 -18.49 10.56 -4.40
C GLU A 100 -17.20 10.07 -5.06
N PHE A 101 -17.24 8.82 -5.54
CA PHE A 101 -16.12 8.13 -6.15
C PHE A 101 -16.53 7.49 -7.47
N ALA A 102 -15.85 7.87 -8.56
CA ALA A 102 -15.96 7.20 -9.84
C ALA A 102 -15.01 6.00 -9.85
N VAL A 103 -15.55 4.80 -10.08
CA VAL A 103 -14.75 3.58 -10.16
C VAL A 103 -14.54 3.22 -11.62
N LYS A 104 -13.28 3.20 -12.04
CA LYS A 104 -12.88 2.75 -13.38
C LYS A 104 -12.36 1.32 -13.30
N ARG A 105 -12.71 0.52 -14.30
CA ARG A 105 -12.21 -0.85 -14.44
C ARG A 105 -11.12 -0.89 -15.51
N VAL A 106 -9.97 -1.46 -15.15
CA VAL A 106 -8.86 -1.77 -16.07
C VAL A 106 -8.63 -3.27 -16.01
N LEU A 107 -8.95 -3.98 -17.11
CA LEU A 107 -8.98 -5.45 -17.17
C LEU A 107 -9.91 -6.07 -16.11
N VAL A 108 -9.35 -6.57 -15.01
CA VAL A 108 -10.07 -7.16 -13.87
C VAL A 108 -9.96 -6.31 -12.60
N PHE A 109 -9.15 -5.27 -12.62
CA PHE A 109 -8.89 -4.41 -11.47
C PHE A 109 -9.77 -3.15 -11.53
N HIS A 110 -10.26 -2.75 -10.37
CA HIS A 110 -11.06 -1.55 -10.17
C HIS A 110 -10.22 -0.52 -9.43
N TYR A 111 -10.23 0.71 -9.92
CA TYR A 111 -9.58 1.84 -9.30
C TYR A 111 -10.58 2.97 -9.06
N ALA A 112 -10.68 3.42 -7.81
CA ALA A 112 -11.53 4.53 -7.42
C ALA A 112 -10.81 5.89 -7.57
N LYS A 113 -11.49 6.83 -8.22
CA LYS A 113 -11.13 8.25 -8.28
C LYS A 113 -12.18 9.08 -7.55
N GLN A 114 -11.74 10.06 -6.79
CA GLN A 114 -12.63 11.06 -6.20
C GLN A 114 -13.25 11.88 -7.33
N VAL A 115 -14.56 12.11 -7.26
CA VAL A 115 -15.25 13.01 -8.20
C VAL A 115 -15.07 14.43 -7.67
N VAL A 116 -14.50 15.29 -8.51
CA VAL A 116 -14.41 16.73 -8.22
C VAL A 116 -15.73 17.35 -8.65
N PRO A 117 -16.48 18.00 -7.76
CA PRO A 117 -17.66 18.76 -8.16
C PRO A 117 -17.21 19.91 -9.06
N ILE A 118 -17.76 19.95 -10.28
CA ILE A 118 -17.56 21.08 -11.18
C ILE A 118 -18.52 22.18 -10.71
N LEU A 119 -17.95 23.27 -10.18
CA LEU A 119 -18.67 24.48 -9.79
C LEU A 119 -18.91 25.39 -11.01
#